data_AF-A0A7Y2X4F5-F1
#
_entry.id   AF-A0A7Y2X4F5-F1
#
_cell.length_a   1.000
_cell.length_b   1.000
_cell.length_c   1.000
_cell.angle_alpha   90.00
_cell.angle_beta   90.00
_cell.angle_gamma   90.00
#
_symmetry.space_group_name_H-M   'P 1'
#
loop_
_entity.id
_entity.type
_entity.pdbx_description
1 polymer ?
#
loop_
_entity_poly.entity_id
_entity_poly.type
_entity_poly.pdbx_seq_one_letter_code
_entity_poly.pdbx_strand_id
1 'polypeptide(L)'
;MQGTVYKSTGSWYTVKTESGDYYNCRIKGKFRIKGIKSTNPVAVGDLVEFDVEEIGDETVGIISEIADRKNYIVRKSVKLSKQIHIIAANIDQVFLLITVKEPKTYTIFIDRFLATAEAYDIPAVLLFNKIDRYDEQERGEARYLAAIYRKIGYTCLGISAKTGKNLDKVK
;
A
#
# COMPACT_ATOMS: atom_id res chain seq x y z
N MET A 1 -4.36 -0.61 24.70
CA MET A 1 -4.42 0.60 23.83
C MET A 1 -4.72 0.17 22.39
N GLN A 2 -5.25 1.08 21.56
CA GLN A 2 -5.50 0.84 20.15
C GLN A 2 -4.65 1.76 19.26
N GLY A 3 -4.27 1.28 18.09
CA GLY A 3 -3.57 2.10 17.10
C GLY A 3 -3.37 1.40 15.76
N THR A 4 -2.84 2.17 14.81
CA THR A 4 -2.55 1.70 13.46
C THR A 4 -1.07 1.38 13.32
N VAL A 5 -0.76 0.22 12.75
CA VAL A 5 0.62 -0.16 12.41
C VAL A 5 1.14 0.77 11.32
N TYR A 6 2.01 1.68 11.72
CA TYR A 6 2.59 2.71 10.87
C TYR A 6 3.83 2.22 10.11
N LYS A 7 4.64 1.36 10.76
CA LYS A 7 5.86 0.80 10.19
C LYS A 7 6.05 -0.63 10.65
N SER A 8 6.59 -1.48 9.75
CA SER A 8 6.95 -2.86 10.04
C SER A 8 8.42 -3.09 9.66
N THR A 9 9.24 -3.58 10.59
CA THR A 9 10.67 -3.85 10.36
C THR A 9 11.08 -5.11 11.12
N GLY A 10 11.19 -6.23 10.40
CA GLY A 10 11.48 -7.53 11.00
C GLY A 10 10.38 -7.94 11.99
N SER A 11 10.72 -8.05 13.28
CA SER A 11 9.79 -8.39 14.37
C SER A 11 9.27 -7.17 15.15
N TRP A 12 9.56 -5.96 14.68
CA TRP A 12 9.21 -4.71 15.34
C TRP A 12 8.20 -3.94 14.50
N TYR A 13 7.22 -3.35 15.19
CA TYR A 13 6.12 -2.61 14.60
C TYR A 13 6.00 -1.27 15.29
N THR A 14 6.06 -0.17 14.55
CA THR A 14 5.74 1.13 15.12
C THR A 14 4.23 1.31 15.00
N VAL A 15 3.53 1.42 16.13
CA VAL A 15 2.08 1.63 16.19
C VAL A 15 1.81 3.08 16.53
N LYS A 16 0.97 3.74 15.73
CA LYS A 16 0.50 5.10 15.95
C LYS A 16 -0.88 5.06 16.59
N THR A 17 -1.05 5.64 17.78
CA THR A 17 -2.34 5.76 18.45
C THR A 17 -3.21 6.85 17.82
N GLU A 18 -4.48 6.88 18.18
CA GLU A 18 -5.40 7.97 17.78
C GLU A 18 -4.96 9.34 18.34
N SER A 19 -4.32 9.36 19.52
CA SER A 19 -3.71 10.57 20.10
C SER A 19 -2.51 11.10 19.31
N GLY A 20 -1.95 10.29 18.40
CA GLY A 20 -0.81 10.65 17.57
C GLY A 20 0.55 10.18 18.11
N ASP A 21 0.56 9.51 19.26
CA ASP A 21 1.76 8.94 19.87
C ASP A 21 2.23 7.69 19.12
N TYR A 22 3.53 7.42 19.18
CA TYR A 22 4.15 6.26 18.54
C TYR A 22 4.77 5.33 19.57
N TYR A 23 4.46 4.05 19.46
CA TYR A 23 5.00 2.99 20.31
C TYR A 23 5.75 1.97 19.46
N ASN A 24 6.92 1.53 19.94
CA ASN A 24 7.60 0.38 19.36
C ASN A 24 7.01 -0.89 19.98
N CYS A 25 6.41 -1.71 19.13
CA CYS A 25 5.66 -2.87 19.53
C CYS A 25 6.25 -4.17 18.98
N ARG A 26 5.98 -5.26 19.68
CA ARG A 26 6.24 -6.65 19.26
C ARG A 26 4.97 -7.47 19.36
N ILE A 27 4.92 -8.59 18.66
CA ILE A 27 3.77 -9.50 18.71
C ILE A 27 3.93 -10.51 19.85
N LYS A 28 2.85 -10.74 20.60
CA LYS A 28 2.79 -11.83 21.59
C LYS A 28 2.98 -13.18 20.90
N GLY A 29 3.89 -14.02 21.41
CA GLY A 29 4.32 -15.27 20.76
C GLY A 29 3.22 -16.25 20.31
N LYS A 30 2.01 -16.18 20.90
CA LYS A 30 0.84 -16.99 20.50
C LYS A 30 0.33 -16.73 19.07
N PHE A 31 0.58 -15.57 18.46
CA PHE A 31 0.15 -15.29 17.08
C PHE A 31 0.88 -16.14 16.03
N ARG A 32 2.07 -16.67 16.33
CA ARG A 32 2.77 -17.59 15.43
C ARG A 32 2.07 -18.95 15.30
N ILE A 33 1.13 -19.28 16.19
CA ILE A 33 0.57 -20.63 16.35
C ILE A 33 -0.83 -20.75 15.72
N LYS A 34 -1.56 -19.64 15.48
CA LYS A 34 -2.95 -19.64 14.95
C LYS A 34 -3.08 -19.88 13.44
N GLY A 35 -2.26 -20.74 12.83
CA GLY A 35 -2.48 -21.21 11.45
C GLY A 35 -2.41 -20.14 10.36
N ILE A 36 -1.95 -18.93 10.67
CA ILE A 36 -1.74 -17.86 9.69
C ILE A 36 -0.59 -18.32 8.78
N LYS A 37 -0.92 -18.66 7.52
CA LYS A 37 0.05 -19.11 6.50
C LYS A 37 0.99 -17.98 6.01
N SER A 38 1.14 -16.91 6.78
CA SER A 38 1.98 -15.75 6.47
C SER A 38 3.14 -15.68 7.46
N THR A 39 4.34 -15.41 6.94
CA THR A 39 5.58 -15.30 7.74
C THR A 39 5.57 -14.10 8.69
N ASN A 40 4.70 -13.12 8.45
CA ASN A 40 4.48 -11.96 9.28
C ASN A 40 2.96 -11.72 9.38
N PRO A 41 2.31 -11.94 10.53
CA PRO A 41 0.86 -11.82 10.63
C PRO A 41 0.39 -10.36 10.64
N VAL A 42 1.28 -9.41 10.99
CA VAL A 42 0.99 -7.97 11.09
C VAL A 42 1.57 -7.24 9.88
N ALA A 43 0.73 -6.46 9.22
CA ALA A 43 1.05 -5.62 8.08
C ALA A 43 0.87 -4.13 8.40
N VAL A 44 1.49 -3.27 7.59
CA VAL A 44 1.27 -1.82 7.69
C VAL A 44 -0.20 -1.51 7.38
N GLY A 45 -0.81 -0.63 8.18
CA GLY A 45 -2.23 -0.29 8.08
C GLY A 45 -3.16 -1.19 8.92
N ASP A 46 -2.65 -2.26 9.53
CA ASP A 46 -3.44 -3.03 10.51
C ASP A 46 -3.83 -2.16 11.70
N LEU A 47 -5.07 -2.29 12.13
CA LEU A 47 -5.55 -1.79 13.42
C LEU A 47 -5.25 -2.87 14.46
N VAL A 48 -4.56 -2.49 15.53
CA VAL A 48 -4.09 -3.43 16.55
C VAL A 48 -4.44 -2.97 17.95
N GLU A 49 -4.71 -3.95 18.81
CA GLU A 49 -4.71 -3.75 20.24
C GLU A 49 -3.35 -4.14 20.81
N PHE A 50 -2.81 -3.32 21.70
CA PHE A 50 -1.54 -3.58 22.35
C PHE A 50 -1.52 -3.04 23.78
N ASP A 51 -0.77 -3.72 24.64
CA ASP A 51 -0.51 -3.29 26.01
C ASP A 51 0.93 -2.80 26.12
N VAL A 52 1.18 -1.82 26.99
CA VAL A 52 2.54 -1.28 27.19
C VAL A 52 3.16 -1.98 28.39
N GLU A 53 4.37 -2.51 28.21
CA GLU A 53 5.17 -3.15 29.24
C GLU A 53 6.52 -2.42 29.38
N GLU A 54 6.99 -2.28 30.62
CA GLU A 54 8.35 -1.82 30.91
C GLU A 54 9.28 -3.04 30.95
N ILE A 55 10.22 -3.11 30.01
CA ILE A 55 11.21 -4.18 29.93
C ILE A 55 12.59 -3.56 30.18
N GLY A 56 13.04 -3.61 31.43
CA GLY A 56 14.23 -2.87 31.85
C GLY A 56 13.97 -1.37 31.79
N ASP A 57 14.83 -0.64 31.06
CA ASP A 57 14.70 0.81 30.86
C ASP A 57 13.88 1.18 29.59
N GLU A 58 13.33 0.18 28.88
CA GLU A 58 12.58 0.39 27.64
C GLU A 58 11.07 0.18 27.82
N THR A 59 10.28 1.11 27.30
CA THR A 59 8.83 0.98 27.16
C THR A 59 8.49 0.31 25.82
N VAL A 60 7.93 -0.90 25.86
CA VAL A 60 7.64 -1.71 24.67
C VAL A 60 6.15 -2.08 24.64
N GLY A 61 5.51 -1.91 23.47
CA GLY A 61 4.15 -2.38 23.26
C GLY A 61 4.11 -3.88 22.90
N ILE A 62 3.17 -4.62 23.46
CA ILE A 62 2.90 -6.02 23.11
C ILE A 62 1.54 -6.09 22.41
N ILE A 63 1.56 -6.35 21.11
CA ILE A 63 0.36 -6.52 20.29
C ILE A 63 -0.33 -7.82 20.73
N SER A 64 -1.56 -7.65 21.20
CA SER A 64 -2.45 -8.69 21.71
C SER A 64 -3.54 -9.08 20.72
N GLU A 65 -3.92 -8.18 19.82
CA GLU A 65 -4.96 -8.41 18.81
C GLU A 65 -4.72 -7.63 17.51
N ILE A 66 -5.18 -8.19 16.39
CA ILE A 66 -5.27 -7.53 15.09
C ILE A 66 -6.75 -7.51 14.73
N ALA A 67 -7.32 -6.33 14.54
CA ALA A 67 -8.71 -6.18 14.16
C ALA A 67 -8.96 -6.69 12.72
N ASP A 68 -10.22 -6.93 12.39
CA ASP A 68 -10.62 -7.35 11.05
C ASP A 68 -10.22 -6.31 10.00
N ARG A 69 -9.71 -6.80 8.87
CA ARG A 69 -9.25 -5.95 7.76
C ARG A 69 -10.40 -5.66 6.82
N LYS A 70 -10.61 -4.40 6.44
CA LYS A 70 -11.56 -4.05 5.36
C LYS A 70 -11.10 -4.55 3.99
N ASN A 71 -9.79 -4.51 3.76
CA ASN A 71 -9.11 -5.04 2.58
C ASN A 71 -7.61 -5.22 2.87
N TYR A 72 -6.89 -5.86 1.94
CA TYR A 72 -5.45 -6.02 2.04
C TYR A 72 -4.83 -6.34 0.69
N ILE A 73 -3.57 -5.95 0.49
CA ILE A 73 -2.80 -6.31 -0.71
C ILE A 73 -1.75 -7.37 -0.37
N VAL A 74 -1.68 -8.40 -1.21
CA VAL A 74 -0.73 -9.50 -1.02
C VAL A 74 0.28 -9.61 -2.13
N ARG A 75 1.41 -10.19 -1.79
CA ARG A 75 2.41 -10.65 -2.74
C ARG A 75 2.74 -12.11 -2.46
N LYS A 76 2.81 -12.89 -3.54
CA LYS A 76 3.35 -14.24 -3.49
C LYS A 76 4.87 -14.18 -3.28
N SER A 77 5.38 -14.98 -2.35
CA SER A 77 6.82 -15.17 -2.22
C SER A 77 7.40 -15.72 -3.53
N VAL A 78 8.58 -15.22 -3.91
CA VAL A 78 9.33 -15.72 -5.08
C VAL A 78 9.93 -17.11 -4.83
N LYS A 79 10.01 -17.56 -3.57
CA LYS A 79 10.51 -18.88 -3.19
C LYS A 79 9.38 -19.92 -3.14
N LEU A 80 9.76 -21.20 -3.22
CA LEU A 80 8.88 -22.39 -3.24
C LEU A 80 7.88 -22.53 -2.07
N SER A 81 7.92 -21.67 -1.05
CA SER A 81 7.08 -21.81 0.14
C SER A 81 5.59 -21.56 -0.11
N LYS A 82 5.18 -21.04 -1.30
CA LYS A 82 3.80 -20.64 -1.63
C LYS A 82 3.13 -19.72 -0.59
N GLN A 83 3.90 -19.14 0.33
CA GLN A 83 3.38 -18.30 1.39
C GLN A 83 2.98 -16.94 0.82
N ILE A 84 1.79 -16.51 1.20
CA ILE A 84 1.20 -15.23 0.83
C ILE A 84 1.63 -14.23 1.90
N HIS A 85 2.30 -13.16 1.48
CA HIS A 85 2.71 -12.09 2.37
C HIS A 85 1.79 -10.89 2.17
N ILE A 86 1.14 -10.45 3.25
CA ILE A 86 0.32 -9.25 3.25
C ILE A 86 1.27 -8.07 3.37
N ILE A 87 1.26 -7.17 2.39
CA ILE A 87 2.19 -6.03 2.34
C ILE A 87 1.59 -4.84 3.10
N ALA A 88 0.28 -4.61 2.91
CA ALA A 88 -0.48 -3.56 3.57
C ALA A 88 -1.95 -3.96 3.69
N ALA A 89 -2.62 -3.39 4.67
CA ALA A 89 -4.03 -3.61 4.98
C ALA A 89 -4.75 -2.28 5.16
N ASN A 90 -6.09 -2.34 5.10
CA ASN A 90 -6.97 -1.20 5.32
C ASN A 90 -6.68 0.01 4.42
N ILE A 91 -6.46 -0.26 3.14
CA ILE A 91 -6.11 0.73 2.11
C ILE A 91 -7.39 1.39 1.58
N ASP A 92 -7.47 2.71 1.62
CA ASP A 92 -8.60 3.47 1.03
C ASP A 92 -8.45 3.68 -0.47
N GLN A 93 -7.23 3.87 -0.95
CA GLN A 93 -6.95 4.17 -2.36
C GLN A 93 -5.51 3.81 -2.72
N VAL A 94 -5.30 3.38 -3.96
CA VAL A 94 -3.97 3.26 -4.58
C VAL A 94 -3.82 4.22 -5.74
N PHE A 95 -2.63 4.81 -5.84
CA PHE A 95 -2.24 5.61 -6.99
C PHE A 95 -1.23 4.84 -7.83
N LEU A 96 -1.60 4.53 -9.07
CA LEU A 96 -0.71 3.89 -10.03
C LEU A 96 0.00 4.95 -10.87
N LEU A 97 1.30 5.14 -10.64
CA LEU A 97 2.13 6.02 -11.46
C LEU A 97 2.46 5.35 -12.80
N ILE A 98 2.09 6.02 -13.89
CA ILE A 98 2.26 5.59 -15.27
C ILE A 98 3.13 6.63 -16.00
N THR A 99 4.10 6.15 -16.76
CA THR A 99 4.88 6.97 -17.68
C THR A 99 4.91 6.31 -19.04
N VAL A 100 4.68 7.07 -20.13
CA VAL A 100 4.76 6.50 -21.50
C VAL A 100 6.21 6.37 -21.98
N LYS A 101 7.14 7.06 -21.32
CA LYS A 101 8.58 7.08 -21.62
C LYS A 101 9.42 7.35 -20.35
N GLU A 102 10.64 6.80 -20.35
CA GLU A 102 11.69 7.02 -19.34
C GLU A 102 11.29 6.76 -17.86
N PRO A 103 11.02 5.50 -17.46
CA PRO A 103 10.81 4.31 -18.28
C PRO A 103 9.37 4.20 -18.78
N LYS A 104 9.12 3.32 -19.74
CA LYS A 104 7.74 3.04 -20.20
C LYS A 104 7.05 2.08 -19.24
N THR A 105 5.85 2.44 -18.79
CA THR A 105 4.94 1.53 -18.08
C THR A 105 4.12 0.76 -19.13
N TYR A 106 4.32 -0.56 -19.18
CA TYR A 106 3.62 -1.41 -20.13
C TYR A 106 2.17 -1.66 -19.70
N THR A 107 1.25 -1.75 -20.65
CA THR A 107 -0.19 -2.00 -20.38
C THR A 107 -0.41 -3.28 -19.60
N ILE A 108 0.32 -4.36 -19.92
CA ILE A 108 0.24 -5.61 -19.15
C ILE A 108 0.57 -5.44 -17.65
N PHE A 109 1.41 -4.48 -17.29
CA PHE A 109 1.67 -4.17 -15.89
C PHE A 109 0.49 -3.41 -15.27
N ILE A 110 -0.05 -2.43 -16.00
CA ILE A 110 -1.21 -1.64 -15.57
C ILE A 110 -2.41 -2.58 -15.35
N ASP A 111 -2.75 -3.41 -16.33
CA ASP A 111 -3.87 -4.33 -16.28
C ASP A 111 -3.75 -5.33 -15.12
N ARG A 112 -2.55 -5.88 -14.91
CA ARG A 112 -2.29 -6.80 -13.78
C ARG A 112 -2.38 -6.10 -12.43
N PHE A 113 -1.94 -4.85 -12.35
CA PHE A 113 -2.06 -4.05 -11.14
C PHE A 113 -3.54 -3.78 -10.83
N LEU A 114 -4.31 -3.30 -11.82
CA LEU A 114 -5.74 -3.01 -11.67
C LEU A 114 -6.52 -4.27 -11.31
N ALA A 115 -6.30 -5.39 -12.01
CA ALA A 115 -6.93 -6.67 -11.67
C ALA A 115 -6.63 -7.12 -10.23
N THR A 116 -5.42 -6.82 -9.72
CA THR A 116 -5.08 -7.13 -8.33
C THR A 116 -5.80 -6.18 -7.37
N ALA A 117 -5.82 -4.88 -7.66
CA ALA A 117 -6.48 -3.88 -6.82
C ALA A 117 -7.99 -4.16 -6.70
N GLU A 118 -8.66 -4.46 -7.82
CA GLU A 118 -10.07 -4.85 -7.85
C GLU A 118 -10.33 -6.16 -7.08
N ALA A 119 -9.47 -7.18 -7.23
CA ALA A 119 -9.64 -8.46 -6.54
C ALA A 119 -9.54 -8.35 -5.01
N TYR A 120 -9.02 -7.25 -4.48
CA TYR A 120 -8.91 -6.95 -3.06
C TYR A 120 -9.75 -5.74 -2.64
N ASP A 121 -10.70 -5.28 -3.47
CA ASP A 121 -11.58 -4.14 -3.16
C ASP A 121 -10.80 -2.86 -2.79
N ILE A 122 -9.78 -2.53 -3.58
CA ILE A 122 -8.94 -1.34 -3.40
C ILE A 122 -9.15 -0.38 -4.59
N PRO A 123 -9.80 0.78 -4.39
CA PRO A 123 -9.98 1.79 -5.43
C PRO A 123 -8.64 2.27 -6.01
N ALA A 124 -8.55 2.40 -7.34
CA ALA A 124 -7.33 2.80 -8.03
C ALA A 124 -7.50 4.10 -8.84
N VAL A 125 -6.49 4.98 -8.76
CA VAL A 125 -6.37 6.18 -9.58
C VAL A 125 -5.08 6.12 -10.40
N LEU A 126 -5.20 6.34 -11.71
CA LEU A 126 -4.08 6.27 -12.64
C LEU A 126 -3.47 7.67 -12.81
N LEU A 127 -2.20 7.81 -12.44
CA LEU A 127 -1.46 9.06 -12.50
C LEU A 127 -0.42 8.99 -13.63
N PHE A 128 -0.72 9.62 -14.76
CA PHE A 128 0.20 9.77 -15.89
C PHE A 128 1.22 10.87 -15.58
N ASN A 129 2.38 10.49 -15.06
CA ASN A 129 3.41 11.42 -14.60
C ASN A 129 4.33 11.87 -15.73
N LYS A 130 5.16 12.88 -15.48
CA LYS A 130 6.18 13.43 -16.39
C LYS A 130 5.62 14.06 -17.67
N ILE A 131 4.40 14.58 -17.65
CA ILE A 131 3.79 15.24 -18.81
C ILE A 131 4.57 16.47 -19.32
N ASP A 132 5.48 16.99 -18.50
CA ASP A 132 6.42 18.06 -18.86
C ASP A 132 7.50 17.63 -19.86
N ARG A 133 7.79 16.32 -19.95
CA ARG A 133 8.86 15.78 -20.81
C ARG A 133 8.38 15.29 -22.17
N TYR A 134 7.07 15.13 -22.34
CA TYR A 134 6.51 14.49 -23.52
C TYR A 134 6.44 15.46 -24.69
N ASP A 135 6.92 15.00 -25.85
CA ASP A 135 6.63 15.62 -27.14
C ASP A 135 5.15 15.40 -27.54
N GLU A 136 4.73 15.93 -28.70
CA GLU A 136 3.33 15.84 -29.11
C GLU A 136 2.89 14.40 -29.40
N GLN A 137 3.78 13.53 -29.89
CA GLN A 137 3.46 12.12 -30.13
C GLN A 137 3.24 11.41 -28.78
N GLU A 138 4.17 11.58 -27.84
CA GLU A 138 4.13 10.98 -26.51
C GLU A 138 2.94 11.48 -25.69
N ARG A 139 2.58 12.77 -25.84
CA ARG A 139 1.33 13.31 -25.27
C ARG A 139 0.11 12.65 -25.88
N GLY A 140 0.10 12.42 -27.19
CA GLY A 140 -0.93 11.67 -27.89
C GLY A 140 -1.10 10.27 -27.33
N GLU A 141 0.00 9.53 -27.16
CA GLU A 141 0.02 8.19 -26.56
C GLU A 141 -0.55 8.19 -25.14
N ALA A 142 -0.11 9.13 -24.29
CA ALA A 142 -0.60 9.24 -22.92
C ALA A 142 -2.11 9.54 -22.86
N ARG A 143 -2.61 10.45 -23.71
CA ARG A 143 -4.05 10.78 -23.79
C ARG A 143 -4.87 9.60 -24.29
N TYR A 144 -4.39 8.91 -25.31
CA TYR A 144 -5.05 7.72 -25.84
C TYR A 144 -5.16 6.63 -24.79
N LEU A 145 -4.06 6.33 -24.10
CA LEU A 145 -4.05 5.31 -23.04
C LEU A 145 -4.96 5.69 -21.87
N ALA A 146 -4.94 6.96 -21.44
CA ALA A 146 -5.85 7.45 -20.40
C ALA A 146 -7.32 7.36 -20.82
N ALA A 147 -7.64 7.59 -22.10
CA ALA A 147 -9.01 7.49 -22.61
C ALA A 147 -9.53 6.04 -22.55
N ILE A 148 -8.68 5.04 -22.82
CA ILE A 148 -9.04 3.62 -22.69
C ILE A 148 -9.45 3.30 -21.25
N TYR A 149 -8.62 3.65 -20.26
CA TYR A 149 -8.91 3.32 -18.86
C TYR A 149 -10.09 4.12 -18.29
N ARG A 150 -10.28 5.38 -18.73
CA ARG A 150 -11.49 6.15 -18.37
C ARG A 150 -12.77 5.51 -18.89
N LYS A 151 -12.74 4.94 -20.10
CA LYS A 151 -13.91 4.27 -20.70
C LYS A 151 -14.40 3.08 -19.87
N ILE A 152 -13.50 2.45 -19.11
CA ILE A 152 -13.83 1.33 -18.21
C ILE A 152 -13.98 1.75 -16.74
N GLY A 153 -14.07 3.06 -16.46
CA GLY A 153 -14.46 3.58 -15.14
C GLY A 153 -13.31 4.12 -14.26
N TYR A 154 -12.06 4.07 -14.71
CA TYR A 154 -10.95 4.56 -13.88
C TYR A 154 -10.71 6.07 -13.99
N THR A 155 -10.45 6.69 -12.85
CA THR A 155 -9.96 8.07 -12.79
C THR A 155 -8.53 8.12 -13.31
N CYS A 156 -8.29 8.94 -14.34
CA CYS A 156 -6.96 9.15 -14.93
C CYS A 156 -6.58 10.64 -14.88
N LEU A 157 -5.42 10.95 -14.31
CA LEU A 157 -4.91 12.33 -14.18
C LEU A 157 -3.51 12.43 -14.79
N GLY A 158 -3.30 13.42 -15.65
CA GLY A 158 -1.97 13.78 -16.13
C GLY A 158 -1.31 14.75 -15.16
N ILE A 159 -0.12 14.41 -14.64
CA ILE A 159 0.61 15.19 -13.65
C ILE A 159 2.06 15.42 -14.06
N SER A 160 2.68 16.45 -13.48
CA SER A 160 4.14 16.55 -13.43
C SER A 160 4.58 16.75 -11.99
N ALA A 161 5.18 15.72 -11.42
CA ALA A 161 5.80 15.82 -10.10
C ALA A 161 6.94 16.85 -10.08
N LYS A 162 7.60 17.09 -11.21
CA LYS A 162 8.72 18.04 -11.34
C LYS A 162 8.25 19.48 -11.32
N THR A 163 7.21 19.81 -12.07
CA THR A 163 6.73 21.20 -12.20
C THR A 163 5.57 21.53 -11.25
N GLY A 164 5.04 20.53 -10.54
CA GLY A 164 3.87 20.70 -9.67
C GLY A 164 2.53 20.66 -10.40
N LYS A 165 2.53 20.50 -11.73
CA LYS A 165 1.31 20.54 -12.54
C LYS A 165 0.31 19.45 -12.13
N ASN A 166 -0.91 19.87 -11.81
CA ASN A 166 -2.05 19.04 -11.38
C ASN A 166 -1.82 18.23 -10.09
N LEU A 167 -0.80 18.54 -9.28
CA LEU A 167 -0.60 17.86 -7.99
C LEU A 167 -1.66 18.24 -6.96
N ASP A 168 -2.24 19.44 -7.08
CA ASP A 168 -3.38 19.91 -6.31
C ASP A 168 -4.61 18.98 -6.43
N LYS A 169 -4.77 18.31 -7.57
CA LYS A 169 -5.89 17.39 -7.84
C LYS A 169 -5.69 15.98 -7.28
N VAL A 170 -4.49 15.69 -6.76
CA VAL A 170 -4.14 14.40 -6.14
C VAL A 170 -4.24 14.46 -4.61
N LYS A 171 -4.21 15.66 -4.03
CA LYS A 171 -4.24 15.91 -2.59
C LYS A 171 -5.60 15.62 -1.97
#